data_AF-A0A4D8Q4C7-F1
#
_entry.id   AF-A0A4D8Q4C7-F1
#
_cell.length_a   1.000
_cell.length_b   1.000
_cell.length_c   1.000
_cell.angle_alpha   90.00
_cell.angle_beta   90.00
_cell.angle_gamma   90.00
#
_symmetry.space_group_name_H-M   'P 1'
#
loop_
_entity.id
_entity.type
_entity.pdbx_description
1 polymer ?
#
loop_
_entity_poly.entity_id
_entity_poly.type
_entity_poly.pdbx_seq_one_letter_code
_entity_poly.pdbx_strand_id
1 'polypeptide(L)'
;MALRTRNQALLAKIETTEGVDAAPVAGTDAVFVENLQHTYNPNIIQTNEHTGSLDSRGPIAGGMTVQVTFDVLLKGSGTAGTAPEWGKLLRACGWAETITSTAVPVAAEACAAGGSTTTAVLGTSAGTTAQMYRGMPIVFTNTVTGTSFITDYTAGKTATLADTMSGAIVTTTSYQIPVNVRYAPASINIPSVTLHLYRDGKLLKVTGARGTATLEFTSGGVGRMRCTFTGMFGSQTDAAVPAGLVFDTTRPPIWKGGRALVNRSKAAMASLSIDVGNQMTNPDNPNAAEGYDPAIITARNMTGSSDPLEELVATRDAIADFRAGNAQPIGLSYGAVAGNRVGLTIPAATYTNVQPGDRNGLATQGLQFACTGQDAGAFLTLF
;
A
#
# COMPACT_ATOMS: atom_id res chain seq x y z
N MET A 1 28.02 -12.43 24.62
CA MET A 1 28.37 -12.33 23.19
C MET A 1 27.65 -11.13 22.59
N ALA A 2 28.29 -10.35 21.73
CA ALA A 2 27.63 -9.21 21.06
C ALA A 2 26.64 -9.73 20.00
N LEU A 3 25.43 -9.19 19.98
CA LEU A 3 24.38 -9.57 19.02
C LEU A 3 24.58 -8.83 17.70
N ARG A 4 24.40 -9.55 16.58
CA ARG A 4 24.59 -9.01 15.24
C ARG A 4 23.29 -8.39 14.71
N THR A 5 23.31 -7.10 14.39
CA THR A 5 22.14 -6.38 13.85
C THR A 5 21.80 -6.76 12.41
N ARG A 6 22.73 -7.35 11.66
CA ARG A 6 22.47 -7.89 10.32
C ARG A 6 21.82 -9.28 10.33
N ASN A 7 21.90 -10.01 11.45
CA ASN A 7 21.28 -11.32 11.60
C ASN A 7 19.88 -11.16 12.19
N GLN A 8 18.93 -10.70 11.39
CA GLN A 8 17.56 -10.44 11.82
C GLN A 8 16.55 -11.05 10.86
N ALA A 9 15.37 -11.41 11.40
CA ALA A 9 14.25 -11.89 10.61
C ALA A 9 12.94 -11.34 11.18
N LEU A 10 12.00 -11.01 10.29
CA LEU A 10 10.64 -10.62 10.62
C LEU A 10 9.67 -11.72 10.19
N LEU A 11 8.81 -12.11 11.11
CA LEU A 11 7.71 -13.02 10.90
C LEU A 11 6.40 -12.30 11.25
N ALA A 12 5.42 -12.34 10.35
CA ALA A 12 4.18 -11.61 10.49
C ALA A 12 2.98 -12.49 10.15
N LYS A 13 2.02 -12.57 11.07
CA LYS A 13 0.80 -13.37 10.91
C LYS A 13 -0.42 -12.60 11.40
N ILE A 14 -1.51 -12.66 10.64
CA ILE A 14 -2.79 -12.07 11.03
C ILE A 14 -3.35 -12.83 12.23
N GLU A 15 -3.81 -12.09 13.23
CA GLU A 15 -4.39 -12.65 14.45
C GLU A 15 -5.82 -13.14 14.20
N THR A 16 -6.17 -14.30 14.77
CA THR A 16 -7.56 -14.77 14.82
C THR A 16 -8.35 -14.07 15.91
N THR A 17 -7.67 -13.74 17.01
CA THR A 17 -8.19 -12.99 18.16
C THR A 17 -7.21 -11.87 18.46
N GLU A 18 -7.69 -10.63 18.52
CA GLU A 18 -6.80 -9.47 18.67
C GLU A 18 -6.02 -9.53 19.99
N GLY A 19 -4.72 -9.25 19.91
CA GLY A 19 -3.82 -9.23 21.07
C GLY A 19 -3.31 -10.61 21.51
N VAL A 20 -3.76 -11.69 20.88
CA VAL A 20 -3.30 -13.06 21.16
C VAL A 20 -2.25 -13.48 20.13
N ASP A 21 -1.11 -14.00 20.59
CA ASP A 21 -0.01 -14.46 19.73
C ASP A 21 -0.50 -15.48 18.70
N ALA A 22 -0.46 -15.11 17.43
CA ALA A 22 -0.90 -15.96 16.32
C ALA A 22 0.08 -17.12 16.02
N ALA A 23 1.25 -17.17 16.67
CA ALA A 23 2.34 -18.09 16.39
C ALA A 23 2.73 -18.15 14.89
N PRO A 24 3.34 -17.07 14.35
CA PRO A 24 3.98 -17.08 13.03
C PRO A 24 4.97 -18.23 12.84
N VAL A 25 5.01 -18.83 11.65
CA VAL A 25 5.95 -19.91 11.32
C VAL A 25 6.87 -19.55 10.15
N ALA A 26 8.14 -19.97 10.23
CA ALA A 26 9.21 -19.61 9.29
C ALA A 26 8.88 -19.92 7.82
N GLY A 27 8.15 -21.01 7.56
CA GLY A 27 7.86 -21.46 6.20
C GLY A 27 6.74 -20.71 5.47
N THR A 28 5.94 -19.90 6.15
CA THR A 28 4.76 -19.23 5.55
C THR A 28 4.55 -17.77 5.94
N ASP A 29 5.18 -17.33 7.04
CA ASP A 29 4.94 -16.00 7.63
C ASP A 29 6.17 -15.10 7.61
N ALA A 30 7.30 -15.59 7.06
CA ALA A 30 8.50 -14.78 6.94
C ALA A 30 8.26 -13.68 5.90
N VAL A 31 8.68 -12.44 6.23
CA VAL A 31 8.59 -11.30 5.31
C VAL A 31 9.98 -10.75 5.08
N PHE A 32 10.35 -10.55 3.81
CA PHE A 32 11.64 -9.99 3.47
C PHE A 32 11.63 -8.46 3.68
N VAL A 33 12.45 -7.98 4.62
CA VAL A 33 12.46 -6.57 5.05
C VAL A 33 13.87 -5.98 5.08
N GLU A 34 13.96 -4.68 4.84
CA GLU A 34 15.14 -3.84 5.05
C GLU A 34 14.91 -2.92 6.28
N ASN A 35 15.99 -2.42 6.88
CA ASN A 35 15.94 -1.39 7.92
C ASN A 35 15.02 -1.72 9.12
N LEU A 36 14.99 -2.98 9.56
CA LEU A 36 14.16 -3.41 10.69
C LEU A 36 14.62 -2.75 12.00
N GLN A 37 13.72 -1.96 12.59
CA GLN A 37 13.93 -1.26 13.85
C GLN A 37 12.72 -1.45 14.77
N HIS A 38 12.97 -1.36 16.07
CA HIS A 38 11.91 -1.29 17.07
C HIS A 38 12.24 -0.20 18.09
N THR A 39 11.20 0.35 18.71
CA THR A 39 11.31 1.27 19.83
C THR A 39 10.27 0.87 20.88
N TYR A 40 10.69 0.83 22.15
CA TYR A 40 9.80 0.66 23.28
C TYR A 40 9.29 2.02 23.72
N ASN A 41 7.99 2.13 23.98
CA ASN A 41 7.37 3.34 24.50
C ASN A 41 6.61 3.01 25.80
N PRO A 42 7.34 2.83 26.93
CA PRO A 42 6.74 2.57 28.22
C PRO A 42 6.14 3.83 28.82
N ASN A 43 5.00 3.70 29.49
CA ASN A 43 4.51 4.76 30.36
C ASN A 43 5.37 4.79 31.65
N ILE A 44 6.03 5.91 31.94
CA ILE A 44 6.89 6.06 33.12
C ILE A 44 6.28 7.08 34.06
N ILE A 45 5.98 6.66 35.29
CA ILE A 45 5.45 7.51 36.34
C ILE A 45 6.61 7.95 37.24
N GLN A 46 6.87 9.25 37.28
CA GLN A 46 7.83 9.86 38.19
C GLN A 46 7.16 10.11 39.55
N THR A 47 7.73 9.59 40.62
CA THR A 47 7.19 9.72 41.97
C THR A 47 7.95 10.79 42.75
N ASN A 48 7.27 11.86 43.14
CA ASN A 48 7.81 12.93 44.00
C ASN A 48 7.45 12.65 45.47
N GLU A 49 7.90 11.50 45.98
CA GLU A 49 7.65 11.10 47.36
C GLU A 49 8.53 11.89 48.33
N HIS A 50 7.93 12.45 49.39
CA HIS A 50 8.68 13.14 50.44
C HIS A 50 9.24 12.12 51.44
N THR A 51 10.49 11.73 51.26
CA THR A 51 11.17 10.70 52.08
C THR A 51 12.04 11.27 53.20
N GLY A 52 12.15 12.61 53.30
CA GLY A 52 13.11 13.27 54.20
C GLY A 52 14.55 13.26 53.67
N SER A 53 14.79 12.73 52.47
CA SER A 53 16.02 12.92 51.68
C SER A 53 15.78 13.95 50.55
N LEU A 54 16.86 14.56 50.04
CA LEU A 54 16.82 15.36 48.80
C LEU A 54 16.79 14.46 47.55
N ASP A 55 17.04 13.16 47.71
CA ASP A 55 17.01 12.19 46.61
C ASP A 55 15.58 11.71 46.32
N SER A 56 15.22 11.65 45.04
CA SER A 56 13.96 11.09 44.58
C SER A 56 14.00 9.55 44.55
N ARG A 57 12.83 8.91 44.71
CA ARG A 57 12.70 7.47 44.45
C ARG A 57 12.77 7.17 42.95
N GLY A 58 13.13 5.92 42.64
CA GLY A 58 13.13 5.42 41.28
C GLY A 58 11.71 5.42 40.67
N PRO A 59 11.60 5.67 39.35
CA PRO A 59 10.30 5.75 38.67
C PRO A 59 9.61 4.38 38.55
N ILE A 60 8.29 4.41 38.38
CA ILE A 60 7.45 3.21 38.19
C ILE A 60 7.14 3.04 36.69
N ALA A 61 7.38 1.85 36.15
CA ALA A 61 7.01 1.50 34.78
C ALA A 61 5.56 0.98 34.74
N GLY A 62 4.74 1.58 33.87
CA GLY A 62 3.41 1.10 33.50
C GLY A 62 3.44 0.30 32.20
N GLY A 63 2.31 0.27 31.51
CA GLY A 63 2.16 -0.44 30.24
C GLY A 63 3.12 0.02 29.14
N MET A 64 3.49 -0.89 28.24
CA MET A 64 4.54 -0.67 27.25
C MET A 64 4.13 -1.00 25.81
N THR A 65 3.92 0.04 24.99
CA THR A 65 3.67 -0.14 23.57
C THR A 65 5.00 -0.34 22.83
N VAL A 66 4.97 -1.06 21.71
CA VAL A 66 6.13 -1.29 20.86
C VAL A 66 5.83 -0.75 19.47
N GLN A 67 6.72 0.11 18.98
CA GLN A 67 6.71 0.57 17.61
C GLN A 67 7.74 -0.24 16.81
N VAL A 68 7.35 -0.73 15.64
CA VAL A 68 8.21 -1.50 14.73
C VAL A 68 8.19 -0.83 13.36
N THR A 69 9.36 -0.47 12.85
CA THR A 69 9.52 0.19 11.55
C THR A 69 10.44 -0.63 10.66
N PHE A 70 10.07 -0.81 9.39
CA PHE A 70 10.87 -1.50 8.39
C PHE A 70 10.44 -1.10 6.97
N ASP A 71 11.31 -1.36 6.01
CA ASP A 71 11.06 -1.13 4.58
C ASP A 71 10.87 -2.48 3.87
N VAL A 72 9.91 -2.56 2.95
CA VAL A 72 9.65 -3.73 2.10
C VAL A 72 9.80 -3.33 0.64
N LEU A 73 10.46 -4.17 -0.16
CA LEU A 73 10.51 -3.95 -1.62
C LEU A 73 9.23 -4.47 -2.27
N LEU A 74 8.59 -3.65 -3.08
CA LEU A 74 7.37 -4.03 -3.81
C LEU A 74 7.71 -5.04 -4.92
N LYS A 75 7.45 -6.31 -4.61
CA LYS A 75 7.53 -7.46 -5.53
C LYS A 75 6.24 -8.26 -5.45
N GLY A 76 5.85 -8.92 -6.54
CA GLY A 76 4.78 -9.92 -6.51
C GLY A 76 5.31 -11.30 -6.14
N SER A 77 4.42 -12.25 -5.85
CA SER A 77 4.76 -13.64 -5.49
C SER A 77 5.40 -14.43 -6.63
N GLY A 78 5.28 -13.94 -7.88
CA GLY A 78 5.75 -14.64 -9.08
C GLY A 78 4.72 -15.57 -9.71
N THR A 79 3.59 -15.78 -9.04
CA THR A 79 2.44 -16.51 -9.58
C THR A 79 1.24 -15.57 -9.62
N ALA A 80 0.64 -15.39 -10.79
CA ALA A 80 -0.54 -14.54 -10.93
C ALA A 80 -1.67 -15.05 -10.00
N GLY A 81 -2.32 -14.12 -9.28
CA GLY A 81 -3.40 -14.45 -8.34
C GLY A 81 -2.94 -15.02 -7.01
N THR A 82 -1.63 -15.11 -6.75
CA THR A 82 -1.10 -15.43 -5.42
C THR A 82 -0.61 -14.14 -4.75
N ALA A 83 -1.14 -13.84 -3.56
CA ALA A 83 -0.72 -12.67 -2.79
C ALA A 83 0.77 -12.76 -2.39
N PRO A 84 1.51 -11.65 -2.42
CA PRO A 84 2.90 -11.60 -1.94
C PRO A 84 2.98 -11.76 -0.42
N GLU A 85 4.14 -12.17 0.07
CA GLU A 85 4.43 -12.35 1.51
C GLU A 85 4.10 -11.11 2.36
N TRP A 86 4.32 -9.90 1.82
CA TRP A 86 4.07 -8.63 2.50
C TRP A 86 2.60 -8.19 2.49
N GLY A 87 1.73 -8.85 1.72
CA GLY A 87 0.31 -8.48 1.59
C GLY A 87 -0.41 -8.41 2.93
N LYS A 88 -0.07 -9.32 3.87
CA LYS A 88 -0.61 -9.36 5.23
C LYS A 88 -0.33 -8.07 6.01
N LEU A 89 0.83 -7.45 5.78
CA LEU A 89 1.23 -6.19 6.44
C LEU A 89 0.41 -5.03 5.90
N LEU A 90 0.28 -4.92 4.57
CA LEU A 90 -0.54 -3.86 3.98
C LEU A 90 -1.99 -3.96 4.45
N ARG A 91 -2.51 -5.17 4.65
CA ARG A 91 -3.85 -5.39 5.24
C ARG A 91 -3.98 -4.84 6.65
N ALA A 92 -2.97 -5.07 7.51
CA ALA A 92 -2.94 -4.51 8.86
C ALA A 92 -2.68 -2.99 8.88
N CYS A 93 -2.31 -2.39 7.74
CA CYS A 93 -2.28 -0.94 7.51
C CYS A 93 -3.61 -0.38 6.96
N GLY A 94 -4.74 -1.08 7.12
CA GLY A 94 -6.06 -0.58 6.72
C GLY A 94 -6.38 -0.75 5.24
N TRP A 95 -5.90 -1.83 4.62
CA TRP A 95 -6.23 -2.21 3.24
C TRP A 95 -6.95 -3.57 3.20
N ALA A 96 -7.90 -3.73 2.28
CA ALA A 96 -8.54 -5.00 1.95
C ALA A 96 -7.86 -5.61 0.72
N GLU A 97 -7.56 -6.90 0.80
CA GLU A 97 -7.05 -7.69 -0.31
C GLU A 97 -8.22 -8.37 -1.05
N THR A 98 -8.18 -8.32 -2.38
CA THR A 98 -9.12 -9.03 -3.26
C THR A 98 -8.31 -9.81 -4.29
N ILE A 99 -8.47 -11.12 -4.32
CA ILE A 99 -7.80 -12.01 -5.28
C ILE A 99 -8.77 -12.33 -6.41
N THR A 100 -8.40 -11.95 -7.62
CA THR A 100 -9.07 -12.35 -8.86
C THR A 100 -8.31 -13.56 -9.41
N SER A 101 -8.75 -14.78 -9.06
CA SER A 101 -8.07 -16.04 -9.39
C SER A 101 -8.25 -16.48 -10.84
N THR A 102 -9.21 -15.90 -11.57
CA THR A 102 -9.47 -16.19 -12.98
C THR A 102 -9.72 -14.87 -13.71
N ALA A 103 -9.18 -14.75 -14.91
CA ALA A 103 -9.38 -13.55 -15.73
C ALA A 103 -10.87 -13.34 -16.03
N VAL A 104 -11.28 -12.07 -16.15
CA VAL A 104 -12.67 -11.68 -16.43
C VAL A 104 -12.72 -10.91 -17.76
N PRO A 105 -13.26 -11.51 -18.83
CA PRO A 105 -13.70 -12.90 -18.96
C PRO A 105 -12.53 -13.89 -19.08
N VAL A 106 -12.81 -15.19 -19.03
CA VAL A 106 -11.80 -16.26 -19.13
C VAL A 106 -11.00 -16.17 -20.44
N ALA A 107 -11.65 -15.74 -21.51
CA ALA A 107 -11.01 -15.33 -22.76
C ALA A 107 -11.43 -13.89 -23.09
N ALA A 108 -10.64 -13.19 -23.90
CA ALA A 108 -10.95 -11.81 -24.28
C ALA A 108 -12.32 -11.72 -24.99
N GLU A 109 -13.22 -10.88 -24.47
CA GLU A 109 -14.57 -10.66 -25.01
C GLU A 109 -14.63 -9.28 -25.66
N ALA A 110 -15.47 -9.11 -26.68
CA ALA A 110 -15.74 -7.79 -27.25
C ALA A 110 -16.35 -6.85 -26.21
N CYS A 111 -15.96 -5.58 -26.23
CA CYS A 111 -16.66 -4.53 -25.50
C CYS A 111 -18.06 -4.31 -26.11
N ALA A 112 -18.95 -3.67 -25.37
CA ALA A 112 -20.21 -3.18 -25.91
C ALA A 112 -20.04 -1.80 -26.56
N ALA A 113 -21.08 -1.33 -27.26
CA ALA A 113 -21.11 0.03 -27.81
C ALA A 113 -21.21 1.09 -26.69
N GLY A 114 -20.82 2.33 -27.01
CA GLY A 114 -20.96 3.47 -26.09
C GLY A 114 -19.75 3.79 -25.22
N GLY A 115 -18.60 3.14 -25.45
CA GLY A 115 -17.34 3.56 -24.86
C GLY A 115 -16.69 4.74 -25.61
N SER A 116 -15.64 5.29 -25.01
CA SER A 116 -14.85 6.41 -25.53
C SER A 116 -13.36 6.08 -25.46
N THR A 117 -12.48 7.08 -25.57
CA THR A 117 -11.03 6.90 -25.34
C THR A 117 -10.69 6.74 -23.85
N THR A 118 -11.61 7.08 -22.94
CA THR A 118 -11.40 7.06 -21.48
C THR A 118 -12.40 6.19 -20.73
N THR A 119 -13.37 5.61 -21.44
CA THR A 119 -14.41 4.73 -20.89
C THR A 119 -14.60 3.51 -21.78
N ALA A 120 -14.81 2.35 -21.18
CA ALA A 120 -15.17 1.11 -21.87
C ALA A 120 -16.49 0.59 -21.32
N VAL A 121 -17.43 0.23 -22.18
CA VAL A 121 -18.61 -0.53 -21.75
C VAL A 121 -18.26 -2.01 -21.91
N LEU A 122 -18.13 -2.73 -20.80
CA LEU A 122 -17.70 -4.12 -20.80
C LEU A 122 -18.81 -5.05 -21.29
N GLY A 123 -18.40 -6.22 -21.76
CA GLY A 123 -19.27 -7.26 -22.30
C GLY A 123 -20.16 -7.94 -21.26
N THR A 124 -20.87 -8.96 -21.72
CA THR A 124 -21.86 -9.68 -20.92
C THR A 124 -21.27 -10.41 -19.72
N SER A 125 -20.02 -10.88 -19.82
CA SER A 125 -19.35 -11.62 -18.73
C SER A 125 -18.91 -10.73 -17.57
N ALA A 126 -18.86 -9.41 -17.73
CA ALA A 126 -18.55 -8.52 -16.61
C ALA A 126 -19.71 -8.45 -15.61
N GLY A 127 -19.39 -8.49 -14.32
CA GLY A 127 -20.35 -8.40 -13.23
C GLY A 127 -21.07 -7.05 -13.17
N THR A 128 -22.24 -6.99 -12.54
CA THR A 128 -23.07 -5.78 -12.45
C THR A 128 -22.93 -5.04 -11.12
N THR A 129 -22.03 -5.48 -10.25
CA THR A 129 -21.78 -4.82 -8.97
C THR A 129 -20.91 -3.58 -9.19
N ALA A 130 -21.42 -2.40 -8.85
CA ALA A 130 -20.65 -1.16 -8.93
C ALA A 130 -19.35 -1.27 -8.13
N GLN A 131 -18.29 -0.60 -8.61
CA GLN A 131 -16.95 -0.55 -8.00
C GLN A 131 -16.21 -1.91 -7.91
N MET A 132 -16.82 -3.02 -8.33
CA MET A 132 -16.23 -4.36 -8.20
C MET A 132 -14.83 -4.44 -8.80
N TYR A 133 -14.64 -3.85 -9.98
CA TYR A 133 -13.36 -3.87 -10.70
C TYR A 133 -12.50 -2.61 -10.52
N ARG A 134 -12.92 -1.65 -9.68
CA ARG A 134 -12.13 -0.43 -9.44
C ARG A 134 -10.74 -0.78 -8.91
N GLY A 135 -9.70 -0.16 -9.46
CA GLY A 135 -8.30 -0.42 -9.13
C GLY A 135 -7.68 -1.65 -9.81
N MET A 136 -8.46 -2.43 -10.58
CA MET A 136 -7.94 -3.58 -11.31
C MET A 136 -7.35 -3.17 -12.67
N PRO A 137 -6.33 -3.89 -13.17
CA PRO A 137 -5.86 -3.74 -14.53
C PRO A 137 -6.92 -4.20 -15.54
N ILE A 138 -6.90 -3.63 -16.74
CA ILE A 138 -7.70 -4.07 -17.88
C ILE A 138 -6.85 -4.05 -19.14
N VAL A 139 -6.87 -5.14 -19.90
CA VAL A 139 -6.10 -5.29 -21.14
C VAL A 139 -7.06 -5.23 -22.31
N PHE A 140 -6.77 -4.36 -23.27
CA PHE A 140 -7.47 -4.24 -24.53
C PHE A 140 -6.66 -4.84 -25.68
N THR A 141 -7.37 -5.48 -26.60
CA THR A 141 -6.83 -6.15 -27.80
C THR A 141 -7.72 -5.86 -29.01
N ASN A 142 -7.27 -6.24 -30.22
CA ASN A 142 -7.87 -5.94 -31.52
C ASN A 142 -7.70 -4.47 -31.94
N THR A 143 -8.78 -3.71 -32.18
CA THR A 143 -8.70 -2.36 -32.77
C THR A 143 -7.91 -1.39 -31.89
N VAL A 144 -8.14 -1.42 -30.57
CA VAL A 144 -7.37 -0.66 -29.59
C VAL A 144 -6.60 -1.64 -28.73
N THR A 145 -5.29 -1.45 -28.63
CA THR A 145 -4.40 -2.33 -27.85
C THR A 145 -3.74 -1.58 -26.72
N GLY A 146 -3.69 -2.18 -25.53
CA GLY A 146 -2.95 -1.64 -24.40
C GLY A 146 -3.55 -2.03 -23.07
N THR A 147 -2.82 -1.78 -21.99
CA THR A 147 -3.25 -2.06 -20.61
C THR A 147 -3.60 -0.78 -19.90
N SER A 148 -4.80 -0.66 -19.36
CA SER A 148 -5.21 0.45 -18.50
C SER A 148 -5.50 -0.06 -17.08
N PHE A 149 -5.93 0.85 -16.21
CA PHE A 149 -6.47 0.56 -14.89
C PHE A 149 -7.85 1.19 -14.76
N ILE A 150 -8.74 0.52 -14.06
CA ILE A 150 -10.12 0.97 -13.88
C ILE A 150 -10.16 1.96 -12.70
N THR A 151 -10.47 3.23 -12.96
CA THR A 151 -10.62 4.26 -11.93
C THR A 151 -12.03 4.31 -11.33
N ASP A 152 -13.03 3.90 -12.11
CA ASP A 152 -14.43 3.81 -11.68
C ASP A 152 -15.16 2.70 -12.43
N TYR A 153 -16.16 2.08 -11.81
CA TYR A 153 -16.97 1.03 -12.43
C TYR A 153 -18.44 1.14 -12.01
N THR A 154 -19.35 1.21 -12.98
CA THR A 154 -20.79 1.33 -12.72
C THR A 154 -21.52 0.00 -12.85
N ALA A 155 -22.73 -0.09 -12.29
CA ALA A 155 -23.60 -1.26 -12.45
C ALA A 155 -24.03 -1.51 -13.91
N GLY A 156 -23.94 -0.48 -14.77
CA GLY A 156 -24.14 -0.57 -16.22
C GLY A 156 -22.94 -1.13 -16.99
N LYS A 157 -21.95 -1.69 -16.29
CA LYS A 157 -20.71 -2.27 -16.86
C LYS A 157 -19.79 -1.26 -17.54
N THR A 158 -19.94 0.02 -17.22
CA THR A 158 -19.04 1.06 -17.72
C THR A 158 -17.83 1.17 -16.81
N ALA A 159 -16.66 0.85 -17.35
CA ALA A 159 -15.36 1.05 -16.72
C ALA A 159 -14.75 2.38 -17.19
N THR A 160 -14.46 3.27 -16.24
CA THR A 160 -13.67 4.47 -16.49
C THR A 160 -12.20 4.14 -16.34
N LEU A 161 -11.37 4.61 -17.25
CA LEU A 161 -9.96 4.26 -17.34
C LEU A 161 -9.05 5.26 -16.61
N ALA A 162 -7.81 4.88 -16.34
CA ALA A 162 -6.78 5.75 -15.76
C ALA A 162 -6.00 6.55 -16.80
N ASP A 163 -6.04 6.13 -18.06
CA ASP A 163 -5.36 6.74 -19.21
C ASP A 163 -6.35 7.11 -20.32
N THR A 164 -5.85 7.84 -21.31
CA THR A 164 -6.54 8.08 -22.59
C THR A 164 -5.98 7.11 -23.62
N MET A 165 -6.82 6.21 -24.12
CA MET A 165 -6.46 5.20 -25.10
C MET A 165 -6.32 5.78 -26.51
N SER A 166 -5.61 5.08 -27.40
CA SER A 166 -5.30 5.53 -28.76
C SER A 166 -6.51 5.67 -29.68
N GLY A 167 -7.67 5.16 -29.27
CA GLY A 167 -8.93 5.23 -30.01
C GLY A 167 -10.11 4.88 -29.11
N ALA A 168 -11.33 5.07 -29.62
CA ALA A 168 -12.54 4.75 -28.87
C ALA A 168 -12.67 3.25 -28.63
N ILE A 169 -13.00 2.88 -27.39
CA ILE A 169 -13.23 1.48 -27.01
C ILE A 169 -14.68 1.14 -27.30
N VAL A 170 -14.90 0.47 -28.44
CA VAL A 170 -16.21 0.09 -28.95
C VAL A 170 -16.24 -1.42 -29.23
N THR A 171 -17.28 -1.90 -29.88
CA THR A 171 -17.53 -3.33 -30.13
C THR A 171 -16.44 -4.08 -30.90
N THR A 172 -15.55 -3.37 -31.59
CA THR A 172 -14.40 -3.97 -32.30
C THR A 172 -13.16 -4.15 -31.41
N THR A 173 -13.16 -3.58 -30.20
CA THR A 173 -12.11 -3.74 -29.19
C THR A 173 -12.51 -4.82 -28.21
N SER A 174 -11.61 -5.74 -27.92
CA SER A 174 -11.83 -6.79 -26.91
C SER A 174 -11.12 -6.45 -25.61
N TYR A 175 -11.72 -6.82 -24.48
CA TYR A 175 -11.18 -6.57 -23.15
C TYR A 175 -10.96 -7.88 -22.37
N GLN A 176 -10.03 -7.82 -21.43
CA GLN A 176 -9.86 -8.82 -20.37
C GLN A 176 -9.26 -8.17 -19.13
N ILE A 177 -9.87 -8.39 -17.98
CA ILE A 177 -9.28 -8.10 -16.67
C ILE A 177 -8.43 -9.31 -16.30
N PRO A 178 -7.09 -9.20 -16.26
CA PRO A 178 -6.22 -10.33 -15.97
C PRO A 178 -6.35 -10.77 -14.51
N VAL A 179 -5.90 -11.98 -14.23
CA VAL A 179 -5.71 -12.49 -12.87
C VAL A 179 -4.86 -11.49 -12.09
N ASN A 180 -5.35 -11.06 -10.94
CA ASN A 180 -4.70 -10.00 -10.17
C ASN A 180 -4.95 -10.15 -8.67
N VAL A 181 -4.09 -9.53 -7.89
CA VAL A 181 -4.28 -9.28 -6.46
C VAL A 181 -4.42 -7.77 -6.31
N ARG A 182 -5.58 -7.30 -5.86
CA ARG A 182 -5.87 -5.89 -5.64
C ARG A 182 -5.92 -5.60 -4.14
N TYR A 183 -5.21 -4.58 -3.72
CA TYR A 183 -5.35 -3.94 -2.42
C TYR A 183 -6.14 -2.65 -2.59
N ALA A 184 -7.22 -2.52 -1.81
CA ALA A 184 -8.05 -1.32 -1.73
C ALA A 184 -8.05 -0.79 -0.29
N PRO A 185 -8.25 0.51 -0.04
CA PRO A 185 -8.37 1.02 1.31
C PRO A 185 -9.63 0.46 1.97
N ALA A 186 -9.56 0.10 3.25
CA ALA A 186 -10.68 -0.44 4.01
C ALA A 186 -10.92 0.35 5.30
N SER A 187 -12.18 0.46 5.71
CA SER A 187 -12.59 1.06 6.99
C SER A 187 -13.21 0.06 7.96
N ILE A 188 -13.44 -1.18 7.54
CA ILE A 188 -13.98 -2.28 8.36
C ILE A 188 -13.12 -3.53 8.22
N ASN A 189 -13.23 -4.46 9.17
CA ASN A 189 -12.54 -5.75 9.16
C ASN A 189 -11.01 -5.62 8.96
N ILE A 190 -10.41 -4.56 9.54
CA ILE A 190 -8.97 -4.32 9.49
C ILE A 190 -8.29 -5.29 10.46
N PRO A 191 -7.55 -6.30 9.98
CA PRO A 191 -6.95 -7.29 10.86
C PRO A 191 -5.83 -6.67 11.72
N SER A 192 -5.63 -7.19 12.92
CA SER A 192 -4.38 -7.03 13.66
C SER A 192 -3.39 -8.12 13.26
N VAL A 193 -2.11 -7.86 13.49
CA VAL A 193 -1.01 -8.78 13.19
C VAL A 193 -0.15 -9.00 14.43
N THR A 194 0.31 -10.24 14.59
CA THR A 194 1.44 -10.55 15.48
C THR A 194 2.74 -10.45 14.69
N LEU A 195 3.71 -9.69 15.22
CA LEU A 195 5.07 -9.57 14.69
C LEU A 195 6.04 -10.31 15.61
N HIS A 196 6.81 -11.24 15.05
CA HIS A 196 7.94 -11.89 15.70
C HIS A 196 9.24 -11.35 15.10
N LEU A 197 9.98 -10.58 15.89
CA LEU A 197 11.25 -9.98 15.50
C LEU A 197 12.39 -10.79 16.10
N TYR A 198 13.09 -11.54 15.25
CA TYR A 198 14.29 -12.25 15.65
C TYR A 198 15.52 -11.36 15.44
N ARG A 199 16.40 -11.33 16.43
CA ARG A 199 17.68 -10.62 16.42
C ARG A 199 18.75 -11.51 16.97
N ASP A 200 19.39 -12.24 16.06
CA ASP A 200 20.47 -13.17 16.33
C ASP A 200 20.03 -14.27 17.32
N GLY A 201 20.08 -14.01 18.62
CA GLY A 201 19.64 -14.92 19.69
C GLY A 201 18.45 -14.44 20.52
N LYS A 202 17.77 -13.36 20.12
CA LYS A 202 16.59 -12.83 20.83
C LYS A 202 15.36 -12.84 19.94
N LEU A 203 14.22 -13.17 20.51
CA LEU A 203 12.90 -13.01 19.92
C LEU A 203 12.12 -11.96 20.71
N LEU A 204 11.61 -10.95 20.01
CA LEU A 204 10.59 -10.05 20.51
C LEU A 204 9.25 -10.38 19.84
N LYS A 205 8.24 -10.61 20.65
CA LYS A 205 6.85 -10.77 20.21
C LYS A 205 6.08 -9.49 20.44
N VAL A 206 5.44 -9.00 19.40
CA VAL A 206 4.51 -7.85 19.43
C VAL A 206 3.16 -8.35 18.94
N THR A 207 2.11 -8.20 19.75
CA THR A 207 0.75 -8.63 19.41
C THR A 207 -0.16 -7.41 19.23
N GLY A 208 -1.33 -7.61 18.62
CA GLY A 208 -2.31 -6.54 18.40
C GLY A 208 -1.79 -5.39 17.54
N ALA A 209 -0.85 -5.67 16.62
CA ALA A 209 -0.19 -4.62 15.85
C ALA A 209 -1.03 -4.20 14.64
N ARG A 210 -1.20 -2.88 14.50
CA ARG A 210 -1.71 -2.21 13.29
C ARG A 210 -0.79 -1.05 12.92
N GLY A 211 -0.85 -0.59 11.68
CA GLY A 211 0.15 0.36 11.19
C GLY A 211 -0.31 1.35 10.15
N THR A 212 0.65 2.14 9.70
CA THR A 212 0.55 2.98 8.51
C THR A 212 1.64 2.57 7.51
N ALA A 213 1.40 2.83 6.23
CA ALA A 213 2.34 2.54 5.16
C ALA A 213 2.56 3.76 4.27
N THR A 214 3.79 3.91 3.78
CA THR A 214 4.14 4.89 2.75
C THR A 214 4.73 4.14 1.55
N LEU A 215 4.18 4.37 0.37
CA LEU A 215 4.64 3.81 -0.89
C LEU A 215 5.49 4.84 -1.62
N GLU A 216 6.69 4.45 -2.04
CA GLU A 216 7.64 5.32 -2.73
C GLU A 216 8.11 4.65 -4.02
N PHE A 217 8.03 5.38 -5.12
CA PHE A 217 8.47 4.95 -6.44
C PHE A 217 9.44 5.97 -7.00
N THR A 218 10.60 5.50 -7.45
CA THR A 218 11.63 6.34 -8.06
C THR A 218 11.94 5.81 -9.45
N SER A 219 12.02 6.69 -10.45
CA SER A 219 12.30 6.32 -11.83
C SER A 219 13.64 5.60 -11.92
N GLY A 220 13.66 4.44 -12.58
CA GLY A 220 14.85 3.56 -12.63
C GLY A 220 15.17 2.84 -11.31
N GLY A 221 14.39 3.04 -10.25
CA GLY A 221 14.51 2.38 -8.96
C GLY A 221 13.46 1.28 -8.75
N VAL A 222 13.53 0.63 -7.60
CA VAL A 222 12.50 -0.33 -7.13
C VAL A 222 11.46 0.41 -6.29
N GLY A 223 10.20 -0.01 -6.39
CA GLY A 223 9.16 0.49 -5.48
C GLY A 223 9.41 0.01 -4.06
N ARG A 224 9.20 0.88 -3.08
CA ARG A 224 9.38 0.60 -1.65
C ARG A 224 8.09 0.88 -0.89
N MET A 225 7.83 0.07 0.12
CA MET A 225 6.79 0.31 1.11
C MET A 225 7.45 0.42 2.47
N ARG A 226 7.44 1.61 3.06
CA ARG A 226 7.83 1.80 4.46
C ARG A 226 6.63 1.54 5.35
N CYS A 227 6.78 0.65 6.32
CA CYS A 227 5.74 0.35 7.29
C CYS A 227 6.16 0.80 8.68
N THR A 228 5.21 1.37 9.41
CA THR A 228 5.34 1.68 10.82
C THR A 228 4.15 1.08 11.56
N PHE A 229 4.43 0.09 12.39
CA PHE A 229 3.46 -0.63 13.20
C PHE A 229 3.55 -0.22 14.65
N THR A 230 2.40 -0.09 15.31
CA THR A 230 2.29 0.04 16.76
C THR A 230 1.52 -1.17 17.28
N GLY A 231 2.06 -1.85 18.27
CA GLY A 231 1.41 -2.99 18.93
C GLY A 231 1.78 -3.05 20.40
N MET A 232 1.27 -4.09 21.06
CA MET A 232 1.48 -4.32 22.49
C MET A 232 2.71 -5.21 22.68
N PHE A 233 3.46 -4.97 23.76
CA PHE A 233 4.53 -5.88 24.14
C PHE A 233 3.95 -7.25 24.52
N GLY A 234 4.39 -8.30 23.84
CA GLY A 234 4.01 -9.67 24.20
C GLY A 234 5.03 -10.30 25.14
N SER A 235 6.24 -10.51 24.63
CA SER A 235 7.37 -11.02 25.44
C SER A 235 8.68 -10.82 24.70
N GLN A 236 9.78 -10.86 25.45
CA GLN A 236 11.11 -10.99 24.89
C GLN A 236 11.81 -12.20 25.49
N THR A 237 12.23 -13.14 24.67
CA THR A 237 12.88 -14.39 25.09
C THR A 237 14.16 -14.64 24.29
N ASP A 238 15.06 -15.44 24.82
CA ASP A 238 16.18 -15.93 24.04
C ASP A 238 15.69 -17.02 23.07
N ALA A 239 15.89 -16.79 21.78
CA ALA A 239 15.55 -17.71 20.71
C ALA A 239 16.41 -17.40 19.49
N ALA A 240 16.97 -18.45 18.89
CA ALA A 240 17.73 -18.32 17.65
C ALA A 240 16.80 -17.87 16.49
N VAL A 241 17.38 -17.19 15.50
CA VAL A 241 16.70 -16.98 14.20
C VAL A 241 16.25 -18.33 13.64
N PRO A 242 14.97 -18.51 13.26
CA PRO A 242 14.47 -19.78 12.77
C PRO A 242 15.21 -20.24 11.52
N ALA A 243 15.49 -21.54 11.44
CA ALA A 243 15.91 -22.16 10.19
C ALA A 243 14.71 -22.27 9.22
N GLY A 244 14.98 -22.30 7.91
CA GLY A 244 13.94 -22.53 6.90
C GLY A 244 13.00 -21.35 6.67
N LEU A 245 13.48 -20.11 6.81
CA LEU A 245 12.74 -18.92 6.38
C LEU A 245 12.47 -19.02 4.87
N VAL A 246 11.20 -18.99 4.48
CA VAL A 246 10.79 -19.03 3.06
C VAL A 246 10.31 -17.63 2.67
N PHE A 247 10.90 -17.10 1.60
CA PHE A 247 10.52 -15.83 1.01
C PHE A 247 10.09 -16.02 -0.45
N ASP A 248 9.29 -15.09 -0.97
CA ASP A 248 9.02 -15.01 -2.40
C ASP A 248 10.34 -14.85 -3.16
N THR A 249 10.65 -15.76 -4.10
CA THR A 249 11.93 -15.79 -4.81
C THR A 249 12.04 -14.76 -5.94
N THR A 250 10.97 -14.01 -6.19
CA THR A 250 10.94 -12.98 -7.22
C THR A 250 11.86 -11.82 -6.88
N ARG A 251 12.46 -11.25 -7.93
CA ARG A 251 13.16 -9.98 -7.82
C ARG A 251 12.17 -8.82 -7.99
N PRO A 252 12.28 -7.76 -7.18
CA PRO A 252 11.42 -6.59 -7.33
C PRO A 252 11.63 -5.97 -8.72
N PRO A 253 10.54 -5.68 -9.46
CA PRO A 253 10.63 -5.00 -10.73
C PRO A 253 11.15 -3.58 -10.53
N ILE A 254 11.84 -3.07 -11.54
CA ILE A 254 12.31 -1.69 -11.60
C ILE A 254 11.27 -0.85 -12.33
N TRP A 255 10.99 0.36 -11.85
CA TRP A 255 10.12 1.30 -12.54
C TRP A 255 10.81 1.86 -13.78
N LYS A 256 10.73 1.10 -14.88
CA LYS A 256 11.20 1.45 -16.22
C LYS A 256 10.36 0.71 -17.27
N GLY A 257 10.24 1.30 -18.46
CA GLY A 257 9.39 0.73 -19.53
C GLY A 257 7.91 0.60 -19.13
N GLY A 258 7.53 1.29 -18.05
CA GLY A 258 6.19 1.30 -17.48
C GLY A 258 5.42 2.56 -17.86
N ARG A 259 4.45 2.90 -17.01
CA ARG A 259 3.60 4.08 -17.15
C ARG A 259 3.73 4.94 -15.91
N ALA A 260 3.62 6.24 -16.13
CA ALA A 260 3.52 7.29 -15.14
C ALA A 260 2.49 8.27 -15.70
N LEU A 261 1.35 8.42 -15.03
CA LEU A 261 0.17 9.10 -15.54
C LEU A 261 -0.23 10.21 -14.58
N VAL A 262 -0.48 11.40 -15.11
CA VAL A 262 -1.11 12.52 -14.40
C VAL A 262 -2.20 13.05 -15.31
N ASN A 263 -3.44 13.11 -14.80
CA ASN A 263 -4.61 13.49 -15.58
C ASN A 263 -4.71 12.71 -16.91
N ARG A 264 -4.65 11.37 -16.82
CA ARG A 264 -4.79 10.43 -17.95
C ARG A 264 -3.74 10.52 -19.06
N SER A 265 -2.79 11.43 -18.95
CA SER A 265 -1.67 11.59 -19.89
C SER A 265 -0.38 11.06 -19.29
N LYS A 266 0.54 10.60 -20.15
CA LYS A 266 1.87 10.18 -19.72
C LYS A 266 2.66 11.41 -19.28
N ALA A 267 3.17 11.38 -18.05
CA ALA A 267 4.00 12.44 -17.50
C ALA A 267 5.34 11.86 -17.06
N ALA A 268 6.45 12.35 -17.62
CA ALA A 268 7.77 11.93 -17.21
C ALA A 268 8.10 12.52 -15.83
N MET A 269 8.29 11.69 -14.81
CA MET A 269 8.56 12.09 -13.42
C MET A 269 9.73 11.29 -12.83
N ALA A 270 10.40 11.82 -11.82
CA ALA A 270 11.46 11.06 -11.13
C ALA A 270 10.93 10.30 -9.92
N SER A 271 9.84 10.76 -9.32
CA SER A 271 9.28 10.20 -8.10
C SER A 271 7.75 10.33 -8.07
N LEU A 272 7.13 9.34 -7.46
CA LEU A 272 5.73 9.34 -7.05
C LEU A 272 5.65 8.65 -5.70
N SER A 273 5.03 9.30 -4.73
CA SER A 273 4.82 8.75 -3.40
C SER A 273 3.36 8.86 -2.96
N ILE A 274 2.95 7.94 -2.11
CA ILE A 274 1.67 7.97 -1.41
C ILE A 274 1.93 7.63 0.05
N ASP A 275 1.48 8.49 0.93
CA ASP A 275 1.36 8.18 2.35
C ASP A 275 -0.09 7.80 2.67
N VAL A 276 -0.26 6.65 3.32
CA VAL A 276 -1.59 6.20 3.77
C VAL A 276 -2.12 7.15 4.86
N GLY A 277 -1.24 7.66 5.71
CA GLY A 277 -1.59 8.67 6.72
C GLY A 277 -2.59 8.17 7.77
N ASN A 278 -2.47 6.92 8.22
CA ASN A 278 -3.34 6.39 9.27
C ASN A 278 -2.99 6.98 10.65
N GLN A 279 -4.01 7.33 11.43
CA GLN A 279 -3.91 7.71 12.84
C GLN A 279 -4.15 6.49 13.72
N MET A 280 -3.13 6.13 14.52
CA MET A 280 -3.18 4.99 15.44
C MET A 280 -3.50 5.45 16.86
N THR A 281 -4.34 4.69 17.56
CA THR A 281 -4.47 4.82 19.02
C THR A 281 -4.58 3.45 19.67
N ASN A 282 -4.08 3.32 20.89
CA ASN A 282 -4.34 2.19 21.77
C ASN A 282 -5.37 2.66 22.80
N PRO A 283 -6.62 2.18 22.75
CA PRO A 283 -7.66 2.61 23.69
C PRO A 283 -7.29 2.20 25.13
N ASP A 284 -7.49 3.10 26.08
CA ASP A 284 -7.24 2.79 27.50
C ASP A 284 -8.17 1.67 27.97
N ASN A 285 -7.58 0.63 28.57
CA ASN A 285 -8.34 -0.49 29.12
C ASN A 285 -7.60 -1.07 30.33
N PRO A 286 -8.00 -0.71 31.57
CA PRO A 286 -7.34 -1.19 32.78
C PRO A 286 -7.50 -2.71 33.02
N ASN A 287 -8.39 -3.38 32.28
CA ASN A 287 -8.55 -4.84 32.37
C ASN A 287 -7.57 -5.59 31.45
N ALA A 288 -6.92 -4.91 30.50
CA ALA A 288 -5.93 -5.49 29.61
C ALA A 288 -4.55 -5.58 30.30
N ALA A 289 -3.71 -6.51 29.87
CA ALA A 289 -2.44 -6.83 30.51
C ALA A 289 -1.48 -5.62 30.61
N GLU A 290 -1.50 -4.76 29.59
CA GLU A 290 -0.66 -3.56 29.53
C GLU A 290 -1.43 -2.27 29.88
N GLY A 291 -2.70 -2.37 30.32
CA GLY A 291 -3.55 -1.22 30.63
C GLY A 291 -4.18 -0.52 29.41
N TYR A 292 -4.04 -1.09 28.22
CA TYR A 292 -4.68 -0.64 26.98
C TYR A 292 -4.96 -1.81 26.03
N ASP A 293 -5.88 -1.58 25.10
CA ASP A 293 -6.27 -2.53 24.06
C ASP A 293 -5.35 -2.46 22.82
N PRO A 294 -5.41 -3.46 21.92
CA PRO A 294 -4.70 -3.47 20.64
C PRO A 294 -4.86 -2.16 19.85
N ALA A 295 -3.86 -1.85 19.02
CA ALA A 295 -3.87 -0.61 18.25
C ALA A 295 -5.04 -0.61 17.27
N ILE A 296 -5.79 0.49 17.21
CA ILE A 296 -6.89 0.69 16.26
C ILE A 296 -6.61 1.89 15.35
N ILE A 297 -7.15 1.83 14.13
CA ILE A 297 -7.08 2.91 13.15
C ILE A 297 -8.30 3.80 13.31
N THR A 298 -8.12 5.05 13.74
CA THR A 298 -9.23 5.98 14.00
C THR A 298 -9.57 6.87 12.81
N ALA A 299 -8.55 7.25 12.05
CA ALA A 299 -8.70 8.08 10.87
C ALA A 299 -7.61 7.74 9.86
N ARG A 300 -7.87 8.09 8.59
CA ARG A 300 -6.92 7.94 7.49
C ARG A 300 -6.98 9.19 6.62
N ASN A 301 -5.83 9.82 6.41
CA ASN A 301 -5.69 10.94 5.48
C ASN A 301 -4.62 10.62 4.43
N MET A 302 -5.07 10.07 3.29
CA MET A 302 -4.15 9.68 2.22
C MET A 302 -3.67 10.91 1.46
N THR A 303 -2.36 11.11 1.43
CA THR A 303 -1.71 12.19 0.68
C THR A 303 -0.62 11.62 -0.21
N GLY A 304 -0.16 12.40 -1.18
CA GLY A 304 0.92 11.98 -2.04
C GLY A 304 1.62 13.14 -2.70
N SER A 305 2.72 12.83 -3.36
CA SER A 305 3.53 13.80 -4.09
C SER A 305 4.06 13.19 -5.38
N SER A 306 4.19 14.02 -6.42
CA SER A 306 4.82 13.65 -7.68
C SER A 306 5.57 14.84 -8.29
N ASP A 307 6.59 14.56 -9.09
CA ASP A 307 7.44 15.59 -9.72
C ASP A 307 7.55 15.43 -11.26
N PRO A 308 6.43 15.49 -12.00
CA PRO A 308 6.48 15.47 -13.45
C PRO A 308 7.26 16.66 -14.02
N LEU A 309 7.88 16.44 -15.17
CA LEU A 309 8.40 17.51 -16.02
C LEU A 309 7.25 18.45 -16.38
N GLU A 310 7.54 19.75 -16.39
CA GLU A 310 6.58 20.77 -16.77
C GLU A 310 6.22 20.64 -18.25
N GLU A 311 4.93 20.79 -18.55
CA GLU A 311 4.40 20.76 -19.91
C GLU A 311 3.65 22.07 -20.17
N LEU A 312 3.36 22.34 -21.44
CA LEU A 312 2.58 23.50 -21.83
C LEU A 312 1.18 23.46 -21.19
N VAL A 313 0.63 24.64 -20.89
CA VAL A 313 -0.73 24.80 -20.34
C VAL A 313 -1.80 24.09 -21.18
N ALA A 314 -1.63 24.06 -22.50
CA ALA A 314 -2.53 23.36 -23.41
C ALA A 314 -2.52 21.83 -23.24
N THR A 315 -1.44 21.25 -22.72
CA THR A 315 -1.31 19.82 -22.43
C THR A 315 -1.75 19.52 -21.01
N ARG A 316 -1.28 20.31 -20.03
CA ARG A 316 -1.59 20.13 -18.61
C ARG A 316 -1.57 21.47 -17.87
N ASP A 317 -2.74 21.95 -17.48
CA ASP A 317 -2.89 23.15 -16.65
C ASP A 317 -3.09 22.78 -15.17
N ALA A 318 -1.99 22.39 -14.51
CA ALA A 318 -2.03 21.99 -13.10
C ALA A 318 -2.45 23.14 -12.16
N ILE A 319 -2.18 24.39 -12.53
CA ILE A 319 -2.52 25.57 -11.72
C ILE A 319 -4.02 25.85 -11.82
N ALA A 320 -4.63 25.77 -13.00
CA ALA A 320 -6.08 25.90 -13.14
C ALA A 320 -6.81 24.78 -12.39
N ASP A 321 -6.35 23.54 -12.52
CA ASP A 321 -6.90 22.40 -11.78
C ASP A 321 -6.79 22.60 -10.26
N PHE A 322 -5.66 23.10 -9.77
CA PHE A 322 -5.47 23.43 -8.35
C PHE A 322 -6.42 24.53 -7.87
N ARG A 323 -6.57 25.63 -8.63
CA ARG A 323 -7.45 26.75 -8.27
C ARG A 323 -8.93 26.38 -8.31
N ALA A 324 -9.32 25.49 -9.21
CA ALA A 324 -10.69 25.00 -9.33
C ALA A 324 -11.01 23.85 -8.36
N GLY A 325 -9.99 23.20 -7.78
CA GLY A 325 -10.16 22.01 -6.95
C GLY A 325 -10.57 20.77 -7.75
N ASN A 326 -10.22 20.71 -9.04
CA ASN A 326 -10.55 19.57 -9.90
C ASN A 326 -9.76 18.34 -9.46
N ALA A 327 -10.46 17.22 -9.28
CA ALA A 327 -9.82 15.94 -9.01
C ALA A 327 -9.36 15.28 -10.31
N GLN A 328 -8.12 14.79 -10.35
CA GLN A 328 -7.53 14.15 -11.53
C GLN A 328 -7.02 12.74 -11.19
N PRO A 329 -7.14 11.77 -12.11
CA PRO A 329 -6.57 10.46 -11.89
C PRO A 329 -5.05 10.51 -12.04
N ILE A 330 -4.35 9.84 -11.12
CA ILE A 330 -2.91 9.62 -11.16
C ILE A 330 -2.67 8.11 -11.14
N GLY A 331 -1.69 7.64 -11.89
CA GLY A 331 -1.38 6.21 -11.89
C GLY A 331 0.01 5.88 -12.36
N LEU A 332 0.47 4.69 -12.00
CA LEU A 332 1.70 4.11 -12.51
C LEU A 332 1.49 2.63 -12.76
N SER A 333 2.30 2.06 -13.63
CA SER A 333 2.44 0.61 -13.72
C SER A 333 3.78 0.21 -14.29
N TYR A 334 4.31 -0.94 -13.86
CA TYR A 334 5.61 -1.44 -14.31
C TYR A 334 5.81 -2.92 -14.03
N GLY A 335 6.88 -3.47 -14.59
CA GLY A 335 7.16 -4.90 -14.58
C GLY A 335 6.69 -5.59 -15.86
N ALA A 336 7.39 -6.66 -16.25
CA ALA A 336 7.14 -7.38 -17.49
C ALA A 336 6.50 -8.76 -17.28
N VAL A 337 6.80 -9.41 -16.15
CA VAL A 337 6.38 -10.79 -15.84
C VAL A 337 5.07 -10.77 -15.06
N ALA A 338 4.06 -11.51 -15.53
CA ALA A 338 2.78 -11.65 -14.84
C ALA A 338 2.97 -12.24 -13.43
N GLY A 339 2.17 -11.79 -12.47
CA GLY A 339 2.35 -12.08 -11.03
C GLY A 339 3.51 -11.31 -10.39
N ASN A 340 4.21 -10.46 -11.14
CA ASN A 340 5.25 -9.55 -10.64
C ASN A 340 5.19 -8.18 -11.34
N ARG A 341 4.06 -7.81 -11.98
CA ARG A 341 3.80 -6.44 -12.40
C ARG A 341 3.15 -5.69 -11.26
N VAL A 342 3.49 -4.42 -11.09
CA VAL A 342 2.92 -3.55 -10.07
C VAL A 342 2.14 -2.45 -10.77
N GLY A 343 0.91 -2.23 -10.34
CA GLY A 343 0.09 -1.09 -10.74
C GLY A 343 -0.36 -0.32 -9.51
N LEU A 344 -0.35 1.01 -9.58
CA LEU A 344 -0.92 1.87 -8.57
C LEU A 344 -1.84 2.88 -9.26
N THR A 345 -3.04 3.04 -8.74
CA THR A 345 -4.07 3.93 -9.29
C THR A 345 -4.67 4.77 -8.18
N ILE A 346 -4.65 6.09 -8.36
CA ILE A 346 -5.39 7.07 -7.58
C ILE A 346 -6.52 7.57 -8.49
N PRO A 347 -7.78 7.17 -8.25
CA PRO A 347 -8.89 7.58 -9.11
C PRO A 347 -9.15 9.09 -9.10
N ALA A 348 -8.96 9.74 -7.96
CA ALA A 348 -9.30 11.14 -7.74
C ALA A 348 -8.28 11.82 -6.81
N ALA A 349 -7.25 12.43 -7.39
CA ALA A 349 -6.27 13.26 -6.69
C ALA A 349 -6.63 14.74 -6.83
N THR A 350 -6.81 15.44 -5.72
CA THR A 350 -6.97 16.91 -5.71
C THR A 350 -5.65 17.54 -5.28
N TYR A 351 -5.11 18.45 -6.08
CA TYR A 351 -3.87 19.13 -5.72
C TYR A 351 -4.06 19.98 -4.45
N THR A 352 -3.09 19.90 -3.55
CA THR A 352 -3.01 20.71 -2.33
C THR A 352 -1.90 21.76 -2.43
N ASN A 353 -0.91 21.50 -3.28
CA ASN A 353 0.17 22.44 -3.56
C ASN A 353 0.76 22.15 -4.95
N VAL A 354 1.07 23.20 -5.70
CA VAL A 354 1.77 23.14 -7.00
C VAL A 354 2.96 24.08 -6.91
N GLN A 355 4.17 23.55 -7.05
CA GLN A 355 5.41 24.32 -6.94
C GLN A 355 6.27 24.14 -8.19
N PRO A 356 6.87 25.21 -8.75
CA PRO A 356 7.88 25.08 -9.78
C PRO A 356 9.17 24.49 -9.19
N GLY A 357 9.89 23.72 -9.98
CA GLY A 357 11.20 23.19 -9.61
C GLY A 357 12.11 23.07 -10.83
N ASP A 358 13.39 22.84 -10.59
CA ASP A 358 14.37 22.53 -11.63
C ASP A 358 15.01 21.16 -11.38
N ARG A 359 15.16 20.37 -12.45
CA ARG A 359 15.94 19.14 -12.42
C ARG A 359 16.86 19.11 -13.63
N ASN A 360 18.12 19.48 -13.40
CA ASN A 360 19.19 19.51 -14.41
C ASN A 360 18.89 20.49 -15.57
N GLY A 361 18.33 21.66 -15.27
CA GLY A 361 17.96 22.66 -16.29
C GLY A 361 16.65 22.35 -17.02
N LEU A 362 15.91 21.34 -16.57
CA LEU A 362 14.55 21.04 -17.03
C LEU A 362 13.56 21.48 -15.96
N ALA A 363 12.56 22.26 -16.36
CA ALA A 363 11.47 22.67 -15.49
C ALA A 363 10.63 21.45 -15.06
N THR A 364 10.31 21.41 -13.77
CA THR A 364 9.47 20.39 -13.13
C THR A 364 8.35 21.06 -12.36
N GLN A 365 7.27 20.33 -12.15
CA GLN A 365 6.16 20.75 -11.30
C GLN A 365 6.07 19.79 -10.12
N GLY A 366 6.35 20.26 -8.90
CA GLY A 366 6.09 19.55 -7.67
C GLY A 366 4.60 19.59 -7.36
N LEU A 367 3.92 18.46 -7.54
CA LEU A 367 2.48 18.30 -7.31
C LEU A 367 2.27 17.53 -6.02
N GLN A 368 1.83 18.22 -4.97
CA GLN A 368 1.30 17.57 -3.77
C GLN A 368 -0.21 17.43 -3.91
N PHE A 369 -0.75 16.29 -3.51
CA PHE A 369 -2.17 15.99 -3.67
C PHE A 369 -2.75 15.23 -2.48
N ALA A 370 -4.04 15.42 -2.25
CA ALA A 370 -4.85 14.58 -1.39
C ALA A 370 -5.55 13.51 -2.25
N CYS A 371 -5.53 12.27 -1.78
CA CYS A 371 -6.24 11.17 -2.43
C CYS A 371 -7.68 11.13 -1.90
N THR A 372 -8.64 11.51 -2.74
CA THR A 372 -10.04 11.72 -2.32
C THR A 372 -10.93 10.52 -2.66
N GLY A 373 -12.07 10.42 -1.96
CA GLY A 373 -13.06 9.37 -2.14
C GLY A 373 -13.12 8.36 -0.99
N GLN A 374 -14.35 7.96 -0.62
CA GLN A 374 -14.60 7.00 0.45
C GLN A 374 -14.07 5.62 0.03
N ASP A 375 -13.11 5.09 0.81
CA ASP A 375 -12.42 3.82 0.51
C ASP A 375 -11.94 3.71 -0.95
N ALA A 376 -11.51 4.86 -1.51
CA ALA A 376 -11.16 4.99 -2.92
C ALA A 376 -9.88 5.80 -3.16
N GLY A 377 -9.15 6.19 -2.12
CA GLY A 377 -8.00 7.08 -2.26
C GLY A 377 -6.89 6.51 -3.16
N ALA A 378 -6.51 5.25 -2.97
CA ALA A 378 -5.50 4.62 -3.81
C ALA A 378 -5.73 3.10 -3.91
N PHE A 379 -5.33 2.50 -5.02
CA PHE A 379 -5.40 1.07 -5.27
C PHE A 379 -4.02 0.59 -5.69
N LEU A 380 -3.53 -0.46 -5.03
CA LEU A 380 -2.30 -1.16 -5.42
C LEU A 380 -2.70 -2.52 -5.99
N THR A 381 -2.12 -2.91 -7.11
CA THR A 381 -2.44 -4.18 -7.74
C THR A 381 -1.19 -4.88 -8.27
N LEU A 382 -1.20 -6.21 -8.14
CA LEU A 382 -0.22 -7.11 -8.71
C LEU A 382 -0.90 -8.02 -9.72
N PHE A 383 -0.33 -8.15 -10.92
CA PHE A 383 -0.92 -8.90 -12.02
C PHE A 383 0.10 -9.48 -12.98
#